data_AF-A0A644XYM4-F1
#
_entry.id   AF-A0A644XYM4-F1
#
_cell.length_a   1.000
_cell.length_b   1.000
_cell.length_c   1.000
_cell.angle_alpha   90.00
_cell.angle_beta   90.00
_cell.angle_gamma   90.00
#
_symmetry.space_group_name_H-M   'P 1'
#
loop_
_entity.id
_entity.type
_entity.pdbx_description
1 polymer ?
#
loop_
_entity_poly.entity_id
_entity_poly.type
_entity_poly.pdbx_seq_one_letter_code
_entity_poly.pdbx_strand_id
1 'polypeptide(L)'
;MKSRCLYPTDKGYIHYGGRGIKLCSEWHSFVPFYEWAIKNGYRDDLTIERINVNGDYEPSNCTFIPRCDQAKNKTNTVRIYDSTGNGLSIKELSLMLGISQKTIYDWRKNEGIKTLEDFQARAKIMWGTKGVKKKHE
;
A
#
# COMPACT_ATOMS: atom_id res chain seq x y z
N MET A 1 3.63 -9.80 -14.97
CA MET A 1 3.52 -10.64 -13.75
C MET A 1 4.31 -11.92 -13.88
N LYS A 2 3.98 -12.82 -14.83
CA LYS A 2 4.70 -14.08 -15.10
C LYS A 2 6.22 -13.93 -15.16
N SER A 3 6.72 -13.04 -16.03
CA SER A 3 8.16 -12.90 -16.30
C SER A 3 8.98 -12.66 -15.04
N ARG A 4 8.65 -11.58 -14.31
CA ARG A 4 9.28 -11.22 -13.03
C ARG A 4 9.12 -12.24 -11.89
N CYS A 5 8.16 -13.17 -11.96
CA CYS A 5 8.00 -14.21 -10.92
C CYS A 5 8.72 -15.51 -11.25
N LEU A 6 8.80 -15.89 -12.53
CA LEU A 6 9.21 -17.24 -12.95
C LEU A 6 10.61 -17.29 -13.57
N TYR A 7 11.12 -16.17 -14.11
CA TYR A 7 12.33 -16.18 -14.91
C TYR A 7 13.45 -15.41 -14.19
N PRO A 8 14.50 -16.10 -13.71
CA PRO A 8 15.66 -15.46 -13.07
C PRO A 8 16.37 -14.42 -13.94
N THR A 9 16.21 -14.51 -15.26
CA THR A 9 16.77 -13.57 -16.24
C THR A 9 15.99 -12.25 -16.34
N ASP A 10 14.77 -12.19 -15.81
CA ASP A 10 13.98 -10.96 -15.78
C ASP A 10 14.60 -9.95 -14.82
N LYS A 11 14.76 -8.69 -15.25
CA LYS A 11 15.36 -7.63 -14.42
C LYS A 11 14.61 -7.41 -13.10
N GLY A 12 13.31 -7.69 -13.08
CA GLY A 12 12.48 -7.62 -11.90
C GLY A 12 12.58 -8.83 -10.97
N TYR A 13 13.18 -9.95 -11.40
CA TYR A 13 13.13 -11.21 -10.66
C TYR A 13 13.58 -11.08 -9.21
N ILE A 14 14.67 -10.37 -8.96
CA ILE A 14 15.23 -10.15 -7.62
C ILE A 14 14.21 -9.56 -6.62
N HIS A 15 13.24 -8.77 -7.10
CA HIS A 15 12.21 -8.14 -6.26
C HIS A 15 10.92 -8.95 -6.15
N TYR A 16 10.81 -10.06 -6.88
CA TYR A 16 9.61 -10.87 -6.99
C TYR A 16 9.97 -12.35 -6.81
N GLY A 17 10.27 -13.10 -7.88
CA GLY A 17 10.61 -14.51 -7.78
C GLY A 17 11.80 -14.81 -6.85
N GLY A 18 12.81 -13.93 -6.84
CA GLY A 18 13.96 -14.02 -5.94
C GLY A 18 13.62 -13.83 -4.46
N ARG A 19 12.44 -13.28 -4.13
CA ARG A 19 11.90 -13.20 -2.76
C ARG A 19 10.98 -14.36 -2.42
N GLY A 20 10.77 -15.30 -3.34
CA GLY A 20 9.82 -16.40 -3.20
C GLY A 20 8.38 -16.06 -3.59
N ILE A 21 8.12 -14.89 -4.20
CA ILE A 21 6.78 -14.50 -4.66
C ILE A 21 6.43 -15.25 -5.94
N LYS A 22 5.36 -16.06 -5.88
CA LYS A 22 4.91 -16.94 -6.95
C LYS A 22 3.68 -16.39 -7.65
N LEU A 23 3.35 -17.07 -8.75
CA LEU A 23 2.09 -16.94 -9.46
C LEU A 23 1.28 -18.21 -9.19
N CYS A 24 -0.03 -18.10 -8.90
CA CYS A 24 -0.87 -19.28 -8.76
C CYS A 24 -0.90 -20.10 -10.06
N SER A 25 -1.06 -21.42 -9.94
CA SER A 25 -1.03 -22.35 -11.09
C SER A 25 -2.05 -21.98 -12.17
N GLU A 26 -3.25 -21.55 -11.78
CA GLU A 26 -4.34 -21.18 -12.69
C GLU A 26 -3.96 -20.02 -13.62
N TRP A 27 -3.25 -19.03 -13.09
CA TRP A 27 -2.82 -17.85 -13.86
C TRP A 27 -1.59 -18.12 -14.74
N HIS A 28 -1.09 -19.37 -14.76
CA HIS A 28 -0.16 -19.81 -15.80
C HIS A 28 -0.84 -19.90 -17.18
N SER A 29 -2.16 -20.00 -17.22
CA SER A 29 -2.96 -19.86 -18.43
C SER A 29 -3.62 -18.48 -18.50
N PHE A 30 -3.82 -17.94 -19.70
CA PHE A 30 -4.42 -16.61 -19.86
C PHE A 30 -5.92 -16.61 -19.53
N VAL A 31 -6.65 -17.64 -19.95
CA VAL A 31 -8.12 -17.69 -19.81
C VAL A 31 -8.57 -17.57 -18.33
N PRO A 32 -8.02 -18.36 -17.37
CA PRO A 32 -8.44 -18.22 -15.96
C PRO A 32 -8.12 -16.84 -15.38
N PHE A 33 -6.99 -16.24 -15.78
CA PHE A 33 -6.65 -14.88 -15.38
C PHE A 33 -7.63 -13.85 -15.95
N TYR A 34 -8.00 -13.98 -17.23
CA TYR A 34 -8.93 -13.07 -17.89
C TYR A 34 -10.32 -13.12 -17.26
N GLU A 35 -10.85 -14.32 -17.01
CA GLU A 35 -12.16 -14.51 -16.36
C GLU A 35 -12.18 -13.88 -14.96
N TRP A 36 -11.12 -14.13 -14.16
CA TRP A 36 -10.94 -13.45 -12.89
C TRP A 36 -10.87 -11.93 -13.06
N ALA A 37 -10.12 -11.44 -14.04
CA ALA A 37 -9.91 -10.01 -14.22
C ALA A 37 -11.21 -9.26 -14.52
N ILE A 38 -12.01 -9.76 -15.46
CA ILE A 38 -13.32 -9.19 -15.80
C ILE A 38 -14.26 -9.24 -14.60
N LYS A 39 -14.31 -10.37 -13.89
CA LYS A 39 -15.16 -10.55 -12.71
C LYS A 39 -14.77 -9.61 -11.56
N ASN A 40 -13.51 -9.20 -11.47
CA ASN A 40 -12.97 -8.38 -10.39
C ASN A 40 -12.72 -6.92 -10.79
N GLY A 41 -13.43 -6.44 -11.82
CA GLY A 41 -13.50 -5.01 -12.13
C GLY A 41 -12.32 -4.45 -12.91
N TYR A 42 -11.67 -5.27 -13.74
CA TYR A 42 -10.69 -4.77 -14.72
C TYR A 42 -11.25 -3.61 -15.55
N ARG A 43 -10.42 -2.57 -15.70
CA ARG A 43 -10.62 -1.42 -16.60
C ARG A 43 -9.24 -1.01 -17.13
N ASP A 44 -9.19 -0.44 -18.34
CA ASP A 44 -7.94 -0.12 -19.03
C ASP A 44 -7.05 0.92 -18.30
N ASP A 45 -7.65 1.74 -17.43
CA ASP A 45 -6.94 2.71 -16.58
C ASP A 45 -6.44 2.12 -15.25
N LEU A 46 -6.76 0.86 -14.97
CA LEU A 46 -6.35 0.15 -13.76
C LEU A 46 -5.17 -0.77 -14.02
N THR A 47 -4.50 -1.11 -12.94
CA THR A 47 -3.31 -1.96 -12.92
C THR A 47 -3.43 -2.99 -11.82
N ILE A 48 -2.99 -4.22 -12.08
CA ILE A 48 -3.00 -5.28 -11.08
C ILE A 48 -2.00 -4.94 -9.96
N GLU A 49 -2.46 -5.06 -8.73
CA GLU A 49 -1.71 -4.80 -7.50
C GLU A 49 -1.93 -5.94 -6.52
N ARG A 50 -0.94 -6.20 -5.65
CA ARG A 50 -1.12 -7.15 -4.55
C ARG A 50 -1.57 -6.43 -3.28
N ILE A 51 -2.54 -7.00 -2.58
CA ILE A 51 -3.04 -6.49 -1.30
C ILE A 51 -1.95 -6.64 -0.23
N ASN A 52 -1.44 -7.85 -0.06
CA ASN A 52 -0.21 -8.13 0.67
C ASN A 52 0.98 -8.14 -0.30
N VAL A 53 1.84 -7.13 -0.17
CA VAL A 53 3.04 -6.92 -1.00
C VAL A 53 4.02 -8.09 -0.94
N ASN A 54 3.99 -8.86 0.14
CA ASN A 54 4.84 -10.03 0.36
C ASN A 54 4.15 -11.36 -0.03
N GLY A 55 2.86 -11.33 -0.36
CA GLY A 55 2.12 -12.51 -0.80
C GLY A 55 2.24 -12.77 -2.31
N ASP A 56 1.67 -13.88 -2.74
CA ASP A 56 1.71 -14.36 -4.12
C ASP A 56 0.74 -13.60 -5.03
N TYR A 57 0.89 -13.78 -6.34
CA TYR A 57 -0.14 -13.40 -7.30
C TYR A 57 -1.21 -14.47 -7.39
N GLU A 58 -2.32 -14.20 -6.75
CA GLU A 58 -3.48 -15.09 -6.65
C GLU A 58 -4.76 -14.26 -6.48
N PRO A 59 -5.94 -14.85 -6.80
CA PRO A 59 -7.23 -14.17 -6.68
C PRO A 59 -7.50 -13.49 -5.33
N SER A 60 -7.10 -14.12 -4.23
CA SER A 60 -7.26 -13.64 -2.85
C SER A 60 -6.36 -12.48 -2.48
N ASN A 61 -5.22 -12.34 -3.17
CA ASN A 61 -4.19 -11.36 -2.83
C ASN A 61 -4.03 -10.27 -3.90
N CYS A 62 -4.88 -10.23 -4.93
CA CYS A 62 -4.78 -9.25 -6.01
C CYS A 62 -6.02 -8.40 -6.16
N THR A 63 -5.82 -7.18 -6.64
CA THR A 63 -6.89 -6.23 -6.95
C THR A 63 -6.48 -5.32 -8.11
N PHE A 64 -7.43 -4.62 -8.71
CA PHE A 64 -7.17 -3.60 -9.72
C PHE A 64 -7.25 -2.21 -9.10
N ILE A 65 -6.16 -1.45 -9.18
CA ILE A 65 -6.09 -0.08 -8.70
C ILE A 65 -5.52 0.86 -9.75
N PRO A 66 -5.82 2.17 -9.69
CA PRO A 66 -5.17 3.16 -10.53
C PRO A 66 -3.65 3.15 -10.36
N ARG A 67 -2.92 3.45 -11.44
CA ARG A 67 -1.45 3.49 -11.40
C ARG A 67 -0.90 4.48 -10.36
N CYS A 68 -1.63 5.56 -10.08
CA CYS A 68 -1.26 6.55 -9.06
C CYS A 68 -1.31 5.98 -7.63
N ASP A 69 -2.13 4.94 -7.39
CA ASP A 69 -2.28 4.30 -6.09
C ASP A 69 -1.26 3.19 -5.85
N GLN A 70 -0.68 2.58 -6.89
CA GLN A 70 0.41 1.58 -6.73
C GLN A 70 1.61 2.13 -5.94
N ALA A 71 1.84 3.44 -5.99
CA ALA A 71 2.91 4.08 -5.23
C ALA A 71 2.77 3.89 -3.71
N LYS A 72 1.54 3.65 -3.20
CA LYS A 72 1.29 3.37 -1.78
C LYS A 72 1.85 2.01 -1.35
N ASN A 73 1.84 1.03 -2.24
CA ASN A 73 2.24 -0.35 -1.94
C ASN A 73 3.72 -0.66 -2.21
N LYS A 74 4.56 0.36 -2.35
CA LYS A 74 6.02 0.15 -2.41
C LYS A 74 6.53 -0.43 -1.09
N THR A 75 7.49 -1.35 -1.16
CA THR A 75 8.12 -2.00 0.00
C THR A 75 8.85 -1.02 0.92
N ASN A 76 9.24 0.15 0.42
CA ASN A 76 9.87 1.22 1.20
C ASN A 76 8.86 2.21 1.80
N THR A 77 7.56 2.04 1.57
CA THR A 77 6.55 2.85 2.22
C THR A 77 6.52 2.55 3.71
N VAL A 78 6.79 3.56 4.54
CA VAL A 78 6.60 3.46 5.98
C VAL A 78 5.11 3.32 6.27
N ARG A 79 4.73 2.21 6.91
CA ARG A 79 3.36 1.98 7.41
C ARG A 79 3.31 2.19 8.93
N ILE A 80 2.29 2.90 9.37
CA ILE A 80 1.93 3.13 10.77
C ILE A 80 0.71 2.25 11.05
N TYR A 81 0.84 1.31 11.97
CA TYR A 81 -0.20 0.34 12.28
C TYR A 81 -1.03 0.79 13.47
N ASP A 82 -2.31 0.45 13.43
CA ASP A 82 -3.19 0.53 14.59
C ASP A 82 -3.18 -0.78 15.39
N SER A 83 -3.87 -0.76 16.53
CA SER A 83 -4.06 -1.92 17.40
C SER A 83 -4.77 -3.12 16.75
N THR A 84 -5.44 -2.93 15.61
CA THR A 84 -6.11 -4.00 14.84
C THR A 84 -5.20 -4.61 13.76
N GLY A 85 -4.00 -4.05 13.56
CA GLY A 85 -3.05 -4.48 12.53
C GLY A 85 -3.29 -3.84 11.16
N ASN A 86 -4.18 -2.86 11.05
CA ASN A 86 -4.38 -2.11 9.83
C ASN A 86 -3.30 -1.02 9.70
N GLY A 87 -2.56 -1.03 8.60
CA GLY A 87 -1.41 -0.16 8.38
C GLY A 87 -1.71 0.98 7.41
N LEU A 88 -1.50 2.22 7.84
CA LEU A 88 -1.63 3.43 7.02
C LEU A 88 -0.27 3.94 6.58
N SER A 89 -0.17 4.40 5.33
CA SER A 89 0.99 5.19 4.87
C SER A 89 0.99 6.57 5.53
N ILE A 90 2.16 7.23 5.55
CA ILE A 90 2.30 8.62 6.03
C ILE A 90 1.36 9.59 5.30
N LYS A 91 1.12 9.36 4.00
CA LYS A 91 0.17 10.17 3.20
C LYS A 91 -1.27 9.98 3.66
N GLU A 92 -1.68 8.74 3.93
CA GLU A 92 -3.03 8.45 4.43
C GLU A 92 -3.23 9.01 5.84
N LEU A 93 -2.22 8.85 6.71
CA LEU A 93 -2.21 9.44 8.04
C LEU A 93 -2.30 10.97 8.00
N SER A 94 -1.60 11.60 7.06
CA SER A 94 -1.68 13.05 6.80
C SER A 94 -3.09 13.49 6.42
N LEU A 95 -3.75 12.78 5.50
CA LEU A 95 -5.13 13.07 5.11
C LEU A 95 -6.12 12.84 6.24
N MET A 96 -5.95 11.75 7.00
CA MET A 96 -6.81 11.38 8.11
C MET A 96 -6.76 12.41 9.25
N LEU A 97 -5.57 12.85 9.63
CA LEU A 97 -5.39 13.78 10.75
C LEU A 97 -5.44 15.25 10.33
N GLY A 98 -5.40 15.54 9.02
CA GLY A 98 -5.25 16.88 8.47
C GLY A 98 -3.87 17.51 8.73
N ILE A 99 -2.88 16.72 9.12
CA ILE A 99 -1.53 17.18 9.49
C ILE A 99 -0.58 17.05 8.29
N SER A 100 0.38 17.97 8.15
CA SER A 100 1.37 17.88 7.07
C SER A 100 2.23 16.61 7.19
N GLN A 101 2.59 16.00 6.06
CA GLN A 101 3.48 14.81 6.05
C GLN A 101 4.82 15.10 6.75
N LYS A 102 5.34 16.34 6.61
CA LYS A 102 6.58 16.77 7.28
C LYS A 102 6.47 16.66 8.81
N THR A 103 5.38 17.16 9.37
CA THR A 103 5.13 17.09 10.82
C THR A 103 5.05 15.65 11.30
N ILE A 104 4.38 14.77 10.55
CA ILE A 104 4.32 13.33 10.88
C ILE A 104 5.72 12.70 10.87
N TYR A 105 6.56 13.03 9.88
CA TYR A 105 7.95 12.58 9.84
C TYR A 105 8.76 13.07 11.04
N ASP A 106 8.61 14.33 11.43
CA ASP A 106 9.33 14.93 12.55
C ASP A 106 8.94 14.24 13.86
N TRP A 107 7.64 14.02 14.10
CA TRP A 107 7.17 13.28 15.28
C TRP A 107 7.68 11.84 15.32
N ARG A 108 7.67 11.16 14.17
CA ARG A 108 8.20 9.79 14.09
C ARG A 108 9.69 9.73 14.42
N LYS A 109 10.48 10.64 13.85
CA LYS A 109 11.94 10.61 13.90
C LYS A 109 12.49 11.18 15.21
N ASN A 110 11.95 12.30 15.66
CA ASN A 110 12.50 13.07 16.77
C ASN A 110 11.77 12.81 18.09
N GLU A 111 10.47 12.49 18.04
CA GLU A 111 9.66 12.20 19.24
C GLU A 111 9.42 10.69 19.44
N GLY A 112 9.85 9.85 18.48
CA GLY A 112 9.77 8.39 18.60
C GLY A 112 8.37 7.79 18.44
N ILE A 113 7.40 8.58 17.97
CA ILE A 113 6.00 8.16 17.80
C ILE A 113 5.88 7.12 16.67
N LYS A 114 5.21 5.99 16.94
CA LYS A 114 5.16 4.85 16.00
C LYS A 114 3.78 4.25 15.75
N THR A 115 2.79 4.50 16.60
CA THR A 115 1.44 3.91 16.49
C THR A 115 0.42 4.94 16.03
N LEU A 116 -0.66 4.49 15.38
CA LEU A 116 -1.74 5.38 14.96
C LEU A 116 -2.32 6.16 16.16
N GLU A 117 -2.50 5.46 17.27
CA GLU A 117 -3.08 5.98 18.50
C GLU A 117 -2.22 7.10 19.11
N ASP A 118 -0.89 6.94 19.11
CA ASP A 118 0.03 7.98 19.57
C ASP A 118 -0.01 9.21 18.67
N PHE A 119 -0.09 9.03 17.34
CA PHE A 119 -0.25 10.14 16.40
C PHE A 119 -1.55 10.90 16.64
N GLN A 120 -2.66 10.19 16.89
CA GLN A 120 -3.95 10.78 17.22
C GLN A 120 -3.91 11.53 18.56
N ALA A 121 -3.30 10.94 19.58
CA ALA A 121 -3.12 11.57 20.88
C ALA A 121 -2.29 12.85 20.77
N ARG A 122 -1.17 12.80 20.04
CA ARG A 122 -0.31 13.96 19.80
C ARG A 122 -1.01 15.06 19.01
N ALA A 123 -1.77 14.69 17.99
CA ALA A 123 -2.61 15.62 17.22
C ALA A 123 -3.62 16.34 18.11
N LYS A 124 -4.29 15.60 19.00
CA LYS A 124 -5.26 16.15 19.95
C LYS A 124 -4.63 17.11 20.95
N ILE A 125 -3.40 16.83 21.42
CA ILE A 125 -2.64 17.73 22.31
C ILE A 125 -2.31 19.05 21.60
N MET A 126 -1.88 18.98 20.33
CA MET A 126 -1.41 20.16 19.59
C MET A 126 -2.54 21.04 19.04
N TRP A 127 -3.67 20.45 18.63
CA TRP A 127 -4.75 21.17 17.92
C TRP A 127 -6.15 21.04 18.54
N GLY A 128 -6.33 20.32 19.65
CA GLY A 128 -7.63 20.13 20.31
C GLY A 128 -8.62 19.27 19.52
N THR A 129 -9.86 19.16 20.00
CA THR A 129 -10.94 18.35 19.38
C THR A 129 -11.59 18.99 18.14
N LYS A 130 -11.24 20.23 17.80
CA LYS A 130 -11.78 20.91 16.61
C LYS A 130 -10.85 20.69 15.43
N GLY A 131 -11.37 19.92 14.48
CA GLY A 131 -10.67 19.41 13.32
C GLY A 131 -9.82 20.44 12.58
N VAL A 132 -8.68 19.95 12.11
CA VAL A 132 -7.75 20.68 11.27
C VAL A 132 -8.44 21.07 9.97
N LYS A 133 -8.85 22.34 9.88
CA LYS A 133 -9.00 23.07 8.61
C LYS A 133 -8.54 24.51 8.83
N LYS A 134 -7.45 24.89 8.16
CA LYS A 134 -7.33 26.12 7.38
C LYS A 134 -6.16 25.96 6.41
N LYS A 135 -6.50 25.53 5.19
CA LYS A 135 -5.69 25.78 3.99
C LYS A 135 -5.88 27.27 3.71
N HIS A 136 -4.84 28.09 3.82
CA HIS A 136 -4.86 29.44 3.27
C HIS A 136 -4.60 29.35 1.75
N GLU A 137 -5.35 30.17 1.02
CA GLU A 137 -5.32 30.37 -0.44
C GLU A 137 -3.93 30.58 -1.03
#